data_AF-A0A1M6YYQ8-F1
#
_entry.id   AF-A0A1M6YYQ8-F1
#
_cell.length_a   1.000
_cell.length_b   1.000
_cell.length_c   1.000
_cell.angle_alpha   90.00
_cell.angle_beta   90.00
_cell.angle_gamma   90.00
#
_symmetry.space_group_name_H-M   'P 1'
#
loop_
_entity.id
_entity.type
_entity.pdbx_description
1 polymer ?
#
loop_
_entity_poly.entity_id
_entity_poly.type
_entity_poly.pdbx_seq_one_letter_code
_entity_poly.pdbx_strand_id
1 'polypeptide(L)'
;MVIKMQKWFKIIKEQKLALDIINVVMGILLVLLAIVYFLHPKNYLVMIIVLLLAGTVNVLNGVKRVRDHNKKASIGFFAVGAFVYLIAVFLFLQL
;
A
#
# COMPACT_ATOMS: atom_id res chain seq x y z
N MET A 1 -19.17 -6.93 -27.40
CA MET A 1 -18.26 -6.10 -26.58
C MET A 1 -18.31 -6.45 -25.09
N VAL A 2 -19.50 -6.66 -24.51
CA VAL A 2 -19.73 -7.01 -23.08
C VAL A 2 -19.04 -8.30 -22.62
N ILE A 3 -19.01 -9.35 -23.47
CA ILE A 3 -18.40 -10.66 -23.15
C ILE A 3 -16.88 -10.54 -22.90
N LYS A 4 -16.20 -9.62 -23.61
CA LYS A 4 -14.75 -9.41 -23.46
C LYS A 4 -14.45 -8.76 -22.10
N MET A 5 -15.28 -7.81 -21.66
CA MET A 5 -15.13 -7.08 -20.41
C MET A 5 -15.33 -7.98 -19.17
N GLN A 6 -16.28 -8.91 -19.22
CA GLN A 6 -16.46 -9.92 -18.16
C GLN A 6 -15.26 -10.87 -18.04
N LYS A 7 -14.61 -11.19 -19.18
CA LYS A 7 -13.40 -12.03 -19.21
C LYS A 7 -12.22 -11.32 -18.53
N TRP A 8 -12.03 -10.03 -18.79
CA TRP A 8 -11.02 -9.20 -18.11
C TRP A 8 -11.28 -9.09 -16.61
N PHE A 9 -12.53 -8.90 -16.19
CA PHE A 9 -12.89 -8.86 -14.77
C PHE A 9 -12.57 -10.19 -14.06
N LYS A 10 -12.80 -11.33 -14.71
CA LYS A 10 -12.51 -12.66 -14.14
C LYS A 10 -11.00 -12.90 -14.01
N ILE A 11 -10.20 -12.43 -14.98
CA ILE A 11 -8.73 -12.49 -14.95
C ILE A 11 -8.17 -11.56 -13.86
N ILE A 12 -8.72 -10.35 -13.70
CA ILE A 12 -8.35 -9.45 -12.59
C ILE A 12 -8.70 -10.07 -11.23
N LYS A 13 -9.82 -10.81 -11.16
CA LYS A 13 -10.27 -11.50 -9.94
C LYS A 13 -9.42 -12.73 -9.60
N GLU A 14 -8.56 -13.22 -10.50
CA GLU A 14 -7.45 -14.05 -10.08
C GLU A 14 -6.63 -13.20 -9.11
N GLN A 15 -6.71 -13.54 -7.82
CA GLN A 15 -6.19 -12.71 -6.71
C GLN A 15 -4.75 -12.25 -6.93
N LYS A 16 -4.00 -12.95 -7.79
CA LYS A 16 -2.64 -12.63 -8.20
C LYS A 16 -2.51 -11.25 -8.87
N LEU A 17 -3.40 -10.91 -9.80
CA LEU A 17 -3.38 -9.63 -10.51
C LEU A 17 -4.04 -8.50 -9.71
N ALA A 18 -5.07 -8.81 -8.92
CA ALA A 18 -5.76 -7.81 -8.09
C ALA A 18 -4.81 -7.10 -7.11
N LEU A 19 -3.98 -7.85 -6.37
CA LEU A 19 -3.04 -7.27 -5.41
C LEU A 19 -1.99 -6.39 -6.10
N ASP A 20 -1.57 -6.75 -7.32
CA ASP A 20 -0.57 -6.01 -8.08
C ASP A 20 -1.13 -4.67 -8.57
N ILE A 21 -2.37 -4.67 -9.09
CA ILE A 21 -3.06 -3.45 -9.48
C ILE A 21 -3.27 -2.53 -8.27
N ILE A 22 -3.72 -3.07 -7.14
CA ILE A 22 -3.92 -2.29 -5.91
C ILE A 22 -2.60 -1.64 -5.48
N ASN A 23 -1.49 -2.39 -5.46
CA ASN A 23 -0.19 -1.84 -5.06
C ASN A 23 0.33 -0.76 -6.02
N VAL A 24 0.11 -0.90 -7.33
CA VAL A 24 0.45 0.16 -8.30
C VAL A 24 -0.37 1.43 -8.03
N VAL A 25 -1.68 1.30 -7.84
CA VAL A 25 -2.55 2.44 -7.53
C VAL A 25 -2.13 3.12 -6.22
N MET A 26 -1.85 2.34 -5.18
CA MET A 26 -1.37 2.85 -3.90
C MET A 26 -0.01 3.56 -4.03
N GLY A 27 0.89 3.03 -4.86
CA GLY A 27 2.17 3.66 -5.16
C GLY A 27 2.02 5.02 -5.86
N ILE A 28 1.09 5.12 -6.82
CA ILE A 28 0.78 6.40 -7.48
C ILE A 28 0.21 7.40 -6.47
N LEU A 29 -0.74 6.97 -5.62
CA LEU A 29 -1.31 7.82 -4.56
C LEU A 29 -0.22 8.31 -3.59
N LEU A 30 0.73 7.45 -3.23
CA LEU A 30 1.87 7.80 -2.39
C LEU A 30 2.72 8.92 -3.01
N VAL A 31 3.04 8.82 -4.30
CA VAL A 31 3.82 9.85 -5.00
C VAL A 31 3.07 11.18 -5.02
N LEU A 32 1.78 11.17 -5.33
CA LEU A 32 0.97 12.40 -5.37
C LEU A 32 0.88 13.06 -3.99
N LEU A 33 0.64 12.28 -2.93
CA LEU A 33 0.56 12.83 -1.57
C LEU A 33 1.92 13.28 -1.03
N ALA A 34 3.01 12.62 -1.42
CA ALA A 34 4.35 13.08 -1.09
C ALA A 34 4.64 14.44 -1.72
N ILE A 35 4.24 14.67 -2.98
CA ILE A 35 4.33 15.99 -3.63
C ILE A 35 3.53 17.03 -2.84
N VAL A 36 2.28 16.72 -2.46
CA VAL A 36 1.45 17.61 -1.64
C VAL A 36 2.13 17.94 -0.30
N TYR A 37 2.74 16.96 0.35
CA TYR A 37 3.47 17.19 1.59
C TYR A 37 4.69 18.09 1.36
N PHE A 38 5.47 17.89 0.30
CA PHE A 38 6.61 18.76 -0.01
C PHE A 38 6.18 20.21 -0.31
N LEU A 39 4.99 20.42 -0.86
CA LEU A 39 4.41 21.75 -1.06
C LEU A 39 3.89 22.37 0.26
N HIS A 40 3.43 21.55 1.21
CA HIS A 40 2.90 21.98 2.49
C HIS A 40 3.51 21.19 3.67
N PRO A 41 4.81 21.37 3.97
CA PRO A 41 5.54 20.50 4.89
C PRO A 41 5.06 20.59 6.35
N LYS A 42 4.27 21.61 6.70
CA LYS A 42 3.65 21.73 8.03
C LYS A 42 2.33 20.96 8.15
N ASN A 43 1.83 20.39 7.06
CA ASN A 43 0.61 19.61 7.08
C ASN A 43 0.92 18.17 7.50
N TYR A 44 1.06 17.96 8.81
CA TYR A 44 1.38 16.66 9.40
C TYR A 44 0.29 15.60 9.11
N LEU A 45 -0.96 16.00 8.87
CA LEU A 45 -2.01 15.06 8.46
C LEU A 45 -1.70 14.40 7.12
N VAL A 46 -1.17 15.15 6.14
CA VAL A 46 -0.75 14.56 4.85
C VAL A 46 0.39 13.56 5.06
N MET A 47 1.37 13.89 5.92
CA MET A 47 2.45 12.95 6.24
C MET A 47 1.94 11.67 6.91
N ILE A 48 0.99 11.78 7.84
CA ILE A 48 0.36 10.62 8.47
C ILE A 48 -0.35 9.75 7.44
N ILE A 49 -1.11 10.35 6.52
CA ILE A 49 -1.79 9.60 5.45
C ILE A 49 -0.78 8.90 4.55
N VAL A 50 0.32 9.56 4.17
CA VAL A 50 1.42 8.96 3.41
C VAL A 50 2.00 7.74 4.14
N LEU A 51 2.28 7.88 5.44
CA LEU A 51 2.81 6.77 6.24
C LEU A 51 1.81 5.60 6.33
N LEU A 52 0.52 5.88 6.56
CA LEU A 52 -0.51 4.85 6.58
C LEU A 52 -0.63 4.11 5.23
N LEU A 53 -0.56 4.82 4.11
CA LEU A 53 -0.55 4.20 2.79
C LEU A 53 0.72 3.37 2.55
N ALA A 54 1.88 3.88 2.95
CA ALA A 54 3.17 3.18 2.81
C ALA A 54 3.20 1.89 3.66
N GLY A 55 2.68 1.93 4.89
CA GLY A 55 2.51 0.75 5.73
C GLY A 55 1.60 -0.29 5.06
N THR A 56 0.50 0.17 4.47
CA THR A 56 -0.47 -0.69 3.77
C THR A 56 0.14 -1.37 2.54
N VAL A 57 0.91 -0.65 1.72
CA VAL A 57 1.63 -1.24 0.57
C VAL A 57 2.58 -2.35 1.01
N ASN A 58 3.29 -2.15 2.13
CA ASN A 58 4.16 -3.17 2.69
C ASN A 58 3.38 -4.40 3.17
N VAL A 59 2.25 -4.21 3.88
CA VAL A 59 1.37 -5.32 4.29
C VAL A 59 0.84 -6.10 3.08
N LEU A 60 0.38 -5.42 2.04
CA LEU A 60 -0.11 -6.06 0.81
C LEU A 60 0.99 -6.87 0.11
N ASN A 61 2.22 -6.36 0.06
CA ASN A 61 3.39 -7.10 -0.43
C ASN A 61 3.69 -8.34 0.44
N GLY A 62 3.56 -8.21 1.77
CA GLY A 62 3.67 -9.32 2.72
C GLY A 62 2.64 -10.42 2.44
N VAL A 63 1.37 -10.05 2.27
CA VAL A 63 0.26 -10.96 1.92
C VAL A 63 0.52 -11.67 0.60
N LYS A 64 0.96 -10.93 -0.44
CA LYS A 64 1.35 -11.52 -1.73
C LYS A 64 2.41 -12.60 -1.54
N ARG A 65 3.39 -12.34 -0.66
CA ARG A 65 4.51 -13.26 -0.43
C ARG A 65 4.13 -14.50 0.41
N VAL A 66 3.17 -14.37 1.33
CA VAL A 66 2.54 -15.54 2.01
C VAL A 66 1.86 -16.44 0.99
N ARG A 67 1.07 -15.86 0.09
CA ARG A 67 0.36 -16.60 -0.95
C ARG A 67 1.34 -17.34 -1.87
N ASP A 68 2.46 -16.72 -2.21
CA ASP A 68 3.53 -17.33 -3.02
C ASP A 68 4.44 -18.28 -2.20
N HIS A 69 4.03 -18.68 -0.99
CA HIS A 69 4.73 -19.60 -0.08
C HIS A 69 6.15 -19.19 0.35
N ASN A 70 6.53 -17.92 0.16
CA ASN A 70 7.80 -17.39 0.66
C ASN A 70 7.59 -16.65 1.99
N LYS A 71 7.44 -17.43 3.07
CA LYS A 71 7.20 -16.91 4.42
C LYS A 71 8.33 -16.02 4.94
N LYS A 72 9.59 -16.32 4.62
CA LYS A 72 10.76 -15.55 5.09
C LYS A 72 10.74 -14.10 4.58
N ALA A 73 10.47 -13.91 3.29
CA ALA A 73 10.36 -12.57 2.72
C ALA A 73 9.09 -11.84 3.17
N SER A 74 8.00 -12.57 3.43
CA SER A 74 6.75 -12.00 3.95
C SER A 74 6.92 -11.32 5.31
N ILE A 75 7.68 -11.93 6.22
CA ILE A 75 7.95 -11.37 7.56
C ILE A 75 8.61 -10.00 7.47
N GLY A 76 9.58 -9.82 6.56
CA GLY A 76 10.24 -8.53 6.35
C GLY A 76 9.25 -7.44 5.95
N PHE A 77 8.35 -7.73 5.01
CA PHE A 77 7.30 -6.80 4.61
C PHE A 77 6.34 -6.45 5.75
N PHE A 78 5.92 -7.44 6.54
CA PHE A 78 5.07 -7.17 7.71
C PHE A 78 5.79 -6.35 8.78
N ALA A 79 7.07 -6.63 9.03
CA ALA A 79 7.87 -5.87 9.99
C ALA A 79 8.01 -4.40 9.56
N VAL A 80 8.32 -4.14 8.29
CA VAL A 80 8.37 -2.78 7.74
C VAL A 80 7.00 -2.11 7.81
N GLY A 81 5.93 -2.81 7.43
CA GLY A 81 4.57 -2.28 7.51
C GLY A 81 4.17 -1.88 8.93
N ALA A 82 4.43 -2.76 9.91
CA ALA A 82 4.18 -2.49 11.33
C ALA A 82 5.01 -1.31 11.82
N PHE A 83 6.30 -1.24 11.48
CA PHE A 83 7.17 -0.13 11.86
C PHE A 83 6.67 1.21 11.31
N VAL A 84 6.27 1.24 10.04
CA VAL A 84 5.71 2.46 9.41
C VAL A 84 4.40 2.87 10.08
N TYR A 85 3.53 1.93 10.43
CA TYR A 85 2.32 2.24 11.20
C TYR A 85 2.62 2.80 12.58
N LEU A 86 3.64 2.28 13.27
CA LEU A 86 4.07 2.82 14.56
C LEU A 86 4.54 4.28 14.44
N ILE A 87 5.29 4.61 13.39
CA ILE A 87 5.67 6.00 13.11
C ILE A 87 4.43 6.87 12.85
N ALA A 88 3.47 6.39 12.07
CA ALA A 88 2.24 7.13 11.80
C ALA A 88 1.43 7.41 13.08
N VAL A 89 1.30 6.42 13.96
CA VAL A 89 0.64 6.55 15.26
C VAL A 89 1.40 7.52 16.17
N PHE A 90 2.72 7.36 16.26
CA PHE A 90 3.58 8.24 17.06
C PHE A 90 3.44 9.71 16.62
N LEU A 91 3.47 9.96 15.31
CA LEU A 91 3.29 11.29 14.76
C LEU A 91 1.87 11.84 15.02
N PHE A 92 0.84 11.00 14.90
CA PHE A 92 -0.54 11.38 15.20
C PHE A 92 -0.72 11.79 16.67
N LEU A 93 -0.03 11.13 17.60
CA LEU A 93 -0.06 11.47 19.03
C LEU A 93 0.66 12.80 19.37
N GLN A 94 1.36 13.40 18.40
CA GLN A 94 2.07 14.68 18.56
C GLN A 94 1.36 15.88 17.91
N LEU A 95 0.26 15.65 17.17
CA LEU A 95 -0.59 16.73 16.66
C LEU A 95 -1.42 17.35 17.79
#